data_AF-A0A371J0C3-F1
#
_entry.id   AF-A0A371J0C3-F1
#
_cell.length_a   1.000
_cell.length_b   1.000
_cell.length_c   1.000
_cell.angle_alpha   90.00
_cell.angle_beta   90.00
_cell.angle_gamma   90.00
#
_symmetry.space_group_name_H-M   'P 1'
#
loop_
_entity.id
_entity.type
_entity.pdbx_description
1 polymer ?
#
loop_
_entity_poly.entity_id
_entity_poly.type
_entity_poly.pdbx_seq_one_letter_code
_entity_poly.pdbx_strand_id
1 'polypeptide(L)'
;MDKYIGFYIEEPIGNNEFSYQYRKNKKIYVPKLIKGNFSNVKVGDKVVFNEIDEEQEISAIGLEYMVMSNLDNKDIYIFDNHNHAFYFWIKSFNMGKFTKECKLVHIDQHKDMREPYDYDVDIDNIDDVFRYTNNVLNVGNFIQPALKHNLFSEVVIIDSSYGFELDIEGEFVLDIDLDIFSKDMDYIPYDVKIKKIKQLIKKAKVITIASSPFFIDQEYAIKVLKELFNYDII
;
A
#
# COMPACT_ATOMS: atom_id res chain seq x y z
N MET A 1 -11.56 5.05 -11.82
CA MET A 1 -11.06 6.28 -11.19
C MET A 1 -12.19 6.99 -10.44
N ASP A 2 -13.43 6.73 -10.85
CA ASP A 2 -14.64 7.48 -10.50
C ASP A 2 -15.05 7.42 -9.02
N LYS A 3 -14.51 6.50 -8.20
CA LYS A 3 -14.84 6.37 -6.77
C LYS A 3 -13.85 7.07 -5.85
N TYR A 4 -12.56 7.03 -6.16
CA TYR A 4 -11.52 7.74 -5.41
C TYR A 4 -11.47 9.22 -5.84
N ILE A 5 -12.52 9.97 -5.49
CA ILE A 5 -12.64 11.40 -5.78
C ILE A 5 -12.04 12.30 -4.70
N GLY A 6 -11.52 11.71 -3.62
CA GLY A 6 -11.10 12.40 -2.41
C GLY A 6 -12.26 12.52 -1.42
N PHE A 7 -12.14 11.93 -0.23
CA PHE A 7 -13.20 11.93 0.77
C PHE A 7 -12.66 11.73 2.19
N TYR A 8 -13.47 12.06 3.19
CA TYR A 8 -13.15 11.79 4.60
C TYR A 8 -13.83 10.50 5.06
N ILE A 9 -13.13 9.74 5.91
CA ILE A 9 -13.72 8.72 6.76
C ILE A 9 -13.83 9.35 8.14
N GLU A 10 -15.07 9.56 8.60
CA GLU A 10 -15.36 10.21 9.90
C GLU A 10 -15.80 9.22 10.97
N GLU A 11 -16.34 8.06 10.57
CA GLU A 11 -16.75 7.00 11.49
C GLU A 11 -15.54 6.17 11.96
N PRO A 12 -15.60 5.53 13.14
CA PRO A 12 -14.51 4.70 13.68
C PRO A 12 -14.42 3.34 12.96
N ILE A 13 -14.14 3.36 11.66
CA ILE A 13 -14.12 2.19 10.77
C ILE A 13 -12.84 2.19 9.94
N GLY A 14 -12.43 1.01 9.47
CA GLY A 14 -11.20 0.82 8.70
C GLY A 14 -9.99 1.46 9.41
N ASN A 15 -9.18 2.23 8.68
CA ASN A 15 -8.04 2.94 9.26
C ASN A 15 -8.43 4.09 10.21
N ASN A 16 -9.69 4.54 10.23
CA ASN A 16 -10.10 5.60 11.13
C ASN A 16 -10.40 5.07 12.55
N GLU A 17 -10.47 3.74 12.73
CA GLU A 17 -10.75 3.09 14.02
C GLU A 17 -9.61 3.25 15.03
N PHE A 18 -8.35 3.31 14.58
CA PHE A 18 -7.16 3.36 15.44
C PHE A 18 -7.25 4.46 16.49
N SER A 19 -7.24 4.05 17.76
CA SER A 19 -7.30 4.93 18.91
C SER A 19 -8.43 5.97 18.86
N TYR A 20 -9.52 5.69 18.11
CA TYR A 20 -10.51 6.70 17.73
C TYR A 20 -11.07 7.44 18.93
N GLN A 21 -11.36 6.75 20.03
CA GLN A 21 -11.96 7.36 21.22
C GLN A 21 -11.04 8.36 21.92
N TYR A 22 -9.71 8.16 21.83
CA TYR A 22 -8.72 8.91 22.59
C TYR A 22 -8.14 10.12 21.83
N ARG A 23 -8.15 10.08 20.50
CA ARG A 23 -7.64 11.19 19.66
C ARG A 23 -8.61 12.38 19.56
N LYS A 24 -8.09 13.60 19.38
CA LYS A 24 -8.86 14.83 19.17
C LYS A 24 -9.37 14.91 17.73
N ASN A 25 -8.50 14.65 16.75
CA ASN A 25 -8.92 14.55 15.36
C ASN A 25 -9.74 13.26 15.19
N LYS A 26 -10.95 13.34 14.64
CA LYS A 26 -11.86 12.18 14.48
C LYS A 26 -12.04 11.71 13.03
N LYS A 27 -11.27 12.27 12.10
CA LYS A 27 -11.38 11.92 10.69
C LYS A 27 -10.04 11.79 10.02
N ILE A 28 -9.98 10.95 9.00
CA ILE A 28 -8.85 10.83 8.10
C ILE A 28 -9.33 11.07 6.68
N TYR A 29 -8.43 11.53 5.83
CA TYR A 29 -8.69 11.77 4.43
C TYR A 29 -8.13 10.64 3.58
N VAL A 30 -8.92 10.18 2.61
CA VAL A 30 -8.46 9.30 1.54
C VAL A 30 -8.24 10.16 0.30
N PRO A 31 -6.99 10.31 -0.20
CA PRO A 31 -6.74 11.15 -1.35
C PRO A 31 -7.43 10.70 -2.64
N LYS A 32 -7.65 11.68 -3.52
CA LYS A 32 -8.18 11.43 -4.86
C LYS A 32 -7.16 10.63 -5.66
N LEU A 33 -7.64 9.64 -6.41
CA LEU A 33 -6.82 8.93 -7.38
C LEU A 33 -6.76 9.70 -8.70
N ILE A 34 -5.56 9.97 -9.17
CA ILE A 34 -5.31 10.55 -10.49
C ILE A 34 -4.50 9.59 -11.36
N LYS A 35 -4.66 9.71 -12.68
CA LYS A 35 -3.70 9.14 -13.63
C LYS A 35 -2.55 10.13 -13.78
N GLY A 36 -1.32 9.70 -13.52
CA GLY A 36 -0.16 10.58 -13.49
C GLY A 36 1.15 9.81 -13.61
N ASN A 37 2.23 10.44 -13.15
CA ASN A 37 3.57 9.85 -13.04
C ASN A 37 4.21 10.24 -11.69
N PHE A 38 5.48 9.86 -11.48
CA PHE A 38 6.18 10.10 -10.22
C PHE A 38 6.37 11.58 -9.84
N SER A 39 6.28 12.53 -10.79
CA SER A 39 6.26 13.98 -10.46
C SER A 39 4.97 14.43 -9.77
N ASN A 40 3.89 13.63 -9.89
CA ASN A 40 2.63 13.90 -9.22
C ASN A 40 2.58 13.36 -7.78
N VAL A 41 3.57 12.56 -7.38
CA VAL A 41 3.68 12.04 -6.02
C VAL A 41 4.33 13.14 -5.17
N LYS A 42 3.51 13.82 -4.38
CA LYS A 42 3.90 14.95 -3.54
C LYS A 42 3.18 14.87 -2.21
N VAL A 43 3.79 15.42 -1.17
CA VAL A 43 3.14 15.62 0.13
C VAL A 43 1.95 16.56 -0.05
N GLY A 44 0.82 16.19 0.54
CA GLY A 44 -0.40 16.99 0.59
C GLY A 44 -0.48 17.84 1.86
N ASP A 45 -1.70 18.16 2.26
CA ASP A 45 -2.00 19.01 3.41
C ASP A 45 -3.01 18.37 4.39
N LYS A 46 -3.44 17.14 4.12
CA LYS A 46 -4.50 16.45 4.87
C LYS A 46 -3.95 15.29 5.69
N VAL A 47 -4.53 15.13 6.88
CA VAL A 47 -4.28 13.99 7.76
C VAL A 47 -4.92 12.75 7.14
N VAL A 48 -4.11 11.75 6.81
CA VAL A 48 -4.54 10.49 6.17
C VAL A 48 -4.48 9.29 7.10
N PHE A 49 -3.77 9.42 8.22
CA PHE A 49 -3.72 8.45 9.30
C PHE A 49 -3.59 9.18 10.63
N ASN A 50 -4.20 8.67 11.69
CA ASN A 50 -4.17 9.31 13.00
C ASN A 50 -4.30 8.29 14.11
N GLU A 51 -3.37 8.31 15.06
CA GLU A 51 -3.32 7.35 16.16
C GLU A 51 -2.74 8.01 17.42
N ILE A 52 -2.97 7.40 18.59
CA ILE A 52 -2.24 7.71 19.81
C ILE A 52 -1.05 6.77 19.89
N ASP A 53 0.16 7.32 19.87
CA ASP A 53 1.41 6.58 20.06
C ASP A 53 2.20 7.20 21.22
N GLU A 54 2.70 6.37 22.14
CA GLU A 54 3.36 6.80 23.38
C GLU A 54 2.64 7.96 24.11
N GLU A 55 1.31 7.88 24.25
CA GLU A 55 0.43 8.89 24.85
C GLU A 55 0.26 10.20 24.06
N GLN A 56 0.90 10.33 22.89
CA GLN A 56 0.80 11.48 22.00
C GLN A 56 -0.09 11.18 20.81
N GLU A 57 -0.93 12.15 20.44
CA GLU A 57 -1.68 12.07 19.19
C GLU A 57 -0.77 12.43 18.01
N ILE A 58 -0.59 11.48 17.11
CA ILE A 58 0.14 11.66 15.86
C ILE A 58 -0.88 11.80 14.72
N SER A 59 -0.75 12.89 13.97
CA SER A 59 -1.55 13.16 12.76
C SER A 59 -0.64 13.12 11.54
N ALA A 60 -0.67 12.03 10.79
CA ALA A 60 0.19 11.82 9.64
C ALA A 60 -0.37 12.51 8.39
N ILE A 61 0.40 13.42 7.80
CA ILE A 61 0.06 14.08 6.53
C ILE A 61 0.50 13.20 5.37
N GLY A 62 -0.44 12.90 4.48
CA GLY A 62 -0.23 11.98 3.36
C GLY A 62 0.08 12.67 2.04
N LEU A 63 -0.18 11.95 0.95
CA LEU A 63 -0.04 12.43 -0.42
C LEU A 63 -1.13 13.45 -0.80
N GLU A 64 -0.79 14.38 -1.70
CA GLU A 64 -1.77 15.27 -2.34
C GLU A 64 -2.82 14.45 -3.12
N TYR A 65 -2.34 13.43 -3.84
CA TYR A 65 -3.13 12.47 -4.62
C TYR A 65 -2.57 11.07 -4.49
N MET A 66 -3.45 10.07 -4.55
CA MET A 66 -3.03 8.73 -4.97
C MET A 66 -2.73 8.79 -6.47
N VAL A 67 -1.69 8.09 -6.91
CA VAL A 67 -1.24 8.13 -8.31
C VAL A 67 -1.32 6.76 -8.93
N MET A 68 -2.03 6.66 -10.05
CA MET A 68 -1.93 5.55 -10.98
C MET A 68 -1.02 5.95 -12.13
N SER A 69 0.10 5.25 -12.26
CA SER A 69 1.08 5.40 -13.34
C SER A 69 1.08 4.16 -14.21
N ASN A 70 1.41 4.34 -15.50
CA ASN A 70 1.72 3.22 -16.39
C ASN A 70 3.14 3.44 -16.93
N LEU A 71 4.06 2.56 -16.54
CA LEU A 71 5.46 2.61 -16.95
C LEU A 71 5.85 1.26 -17.54
N ASP A 72 6.38 1.24 -18.76
CA ASP A 72 6.78 0.00 -19.46
C ASP A 72 5.68 -1.07 -19.49
N ASN A 73 4.43 -0.64 -19.70
CA ASN A 73 3.22 -1.47 -19.69
C ASN A 73 2.94 -2.16 -18.33
N LYS A 74 3.47 -1.60 -17.24
CA LYS A 74 3.18 -2.00 -15.85
C LYS A 74 2.22 -1.01 -15.22
N ASP A 75 1.18 -1.52 -14.54
CA ASP A 75 0.29 -0.67 -13.77
C ASP A 75 0.86 -0.49 -12.36
N ILE A 76 1.08 0.77 -11.98
CA ILE A 76 1.69 1.15 -10.70
C ILE A 76 0.70 2.03 -9.96
N TYR A 77 0.36 1.65 -8.73
CA TYR A 77 -0.54 2.38 -7.84
C TYR A 77 0.22 2.83 -6.60
N ILE A 78 0.17 4.13 -6.31
CA ILE A 78 0.85 4.75 -5.18
C ILE A 78 -0.19 5.43 -4.32
N PHE A 79 -0.21 5.13 -3.02
CA PHE A 79 -1.21 5.58 -2.05
C PHE A 79 -0.60 5.63 -0.64
N ASP A 80 -1.30 6.24 0.32
CA ASP A 80 -0.79 6.38 1.69
C ASP A 80 -0.92 5.08 2.49
N ASN A 81 -2.15 4.70 2.86
CA ASN A 81 -2.41 3.57 3.74
C ASN A 81 -2.49 2.25 2.96
N HIS A 82 -1.88 1.20 3.49
CA HIS A 82 -1.61 -0.03 2.76
C HIS A 82 -2.85 -0.84 2.33
N ASN A 83 -3.94 -0.76 3.11
CA ASN A 83 -5.21 -1.44 2.82
C ASN A 83 -5.77 -1.17 1.41
N HIS A 84 -5.44 -0.02 0.81
CA HIS A 84 -5.87 0.32 -0.55
C HIS A 84 -5.29 -0.63 -1.62
N ALA A 85 -4.22 -1.37 -1.32
CA ALA A 85 -3.68 -2.40 -2.19
C ALA A 85 -4.76 -3.42 -2.60
N PHE A 86 -5.61 -3.86 -1.65
CA PHE A 86 -6.71 -4.79 -1.92
C PHE A 86 -7.61 -4.34 -3.07
N TYR A 87 -8.07 -3.08 -3.04
CA TYR A 87 -8.90 -2.52 -4.11
C TYR A 87 -8.17 -2.54 -5.45
N PHE A 88 -6.89 -2.16 -5.48
CA PHE A 88 -6.13 -2.07 -6.71
C PHE A 88 -5.74 -3.44 -7.29
N TRP A 89 -5.55 -4.46 -6.45
CA TRP A 89 -5.37 -5.83 -6.89
C TRP A 89 -6.62 -6.35 -7.58
N ILE A 90 -7.79 -6.26 -6.92
CA ILE A 90 -9.05 -6.73 -7.51
C ILE A 90 -9.40 -5.96 -8.78
N LYS A 91 -9.22 -4.64 -8.78
CA LYS A 91 -9.41 -3.83 -9.99
C LYS A 91 -8.51 -4.30 -11.14
N SER A 92 -7.24 -4.59 -10.87
CA SER A 92 -6.28 -5.00 -11.89
C SER A 92 -6.55 -6.45 -12.36
N PHE A 93 -6.99 -7.32 -11.46
CA PHE A 93 -7.47 -8.66 -11.78
C PHE A 93 -8.67 -8.64 -12.72
N ASN A 94 -9.69 -7.83 -12.40
CA ASN A 94 -10.90 -7.67 -13.23
C ASN A 94 -10.58 -7.07 -14.62
N MET A 95 -9.42 -6.40 -14.76
CA MET A 95 -8.89 -5.91 -16.04
C MET A 95 -7.97 -6.92 -16.76
N GLY A 96 -7.82 -8.14 -16.24
CA GLY A 96 -7.00 -9.20 -16.82
C GLY A 96 -5.49 -8.95 -16.75
N LYS A 97 -5.01 -8.20 -15.76
CA LYS A 97 -3.59 -7.77 -15.68
C LYS A 97 -2.66 -8.83 -15.11
N PHE A 98 -3.18 -9.81 -14.39
CA PHE A 98 -2.47 -10.97 -13.86
C PHE A 98 -3.42 -12.16 -13.74
N THR A 99 -2.87 -13.36 -13.63
CA THR A 99 -3.65 -14.60 -13.50
C THR A 99 -4.12 -14.83 -12.06
N LYS A 100 -5.31 -15.41 -11.91
CA LYS A 100 -5.82 -15.83 -10.60
C LYS A 100 -4.86 -16.84 -9.98
N GLU A 101 -4.71 -16.81 -8.66
CA GLU A 101 -3.80 -17.69 -7.90
C GLU A 101 -2.31 -17.48 -8.25
N CYS A 102 -1.92 -16.34 -8.83
CA CYS A 102 -0.52 -15.95 -8.88
C CYS A 102 0.01 -15.67 -7.46
N LYS A 103 1.32 -15.43 -7.32
CA LYS A 103 1.89 -15.09 -6.01
C LYS A 103 1.67 -13.61 -5.69
N LEU A 104 1.57 -13.28 -4.41
CA LEU A 104 1.82 -11.93 -3.91
C LEU A 104 3.24 -11.86 -3.34
N VAL A 105 4.04 -10.91 -3.79
CA VAL A 105 5.33 -10.58 -3.16
C VAL A 105 5.13 -9.29 -2.40
N HIS A 106 5.21 -9.36 -1.08
CA HIS A 106 4.93 -8.25 -0.17
C HIS A 106 6.23 -7.87 0.56
N ILE A 107 6.67 -6.62 0.37
CA ILE A 107 7.91 -6.06 0.92
C ILE A 107 7.51 -4.98 1.91
N ASP A 108 7.80 -5.20 3.19
CA ASP A 108 7.20 -4.42 4.27
C ASP A 108 7.98 -4.64 5.58
N GLN A 109 7.98 -3.68 6.50
CA GLN A 109 8.43 -3.89 7.88
C GLN A 109 7.51 -4.87 8.66
N HIS A 110 6.23 -4.87 8.31
CA HIS A 110 5.16 -5.65 8.89
C HIS A 110 4.77 -6.82 7.97
N LYS A 111 3.79 -7.62 8.41
CA LYS A 111 3.31 -8.78 7.64
C LYS A 111 1.93 -8.55 7.04
N ASP A 112 1.13 -7.70 7.67
CA ASP A 112 -0.24 -7.36 7.28
C ASP A 112 -1.20 -8.52 7.04
N MET A 113 -0.93 -9.61 7.75
CA MET A 113 -1.68 -10.88 7.73
C MET A 113 -2.70 -11.00 8.87
N ARG A 114 -3.06 -9.91 9.57
CA ARG A 114 -4.09 -10.01 10.62
C ARG A 114 -5.43 -10.37 9.98
N GLU A 115 -6.26 -11.07 10.73
CA GLU A 115 -7.62 -11.38 10.31
C GLU A 115 -8.49 -10.11 10.40
N PRO A 116 -9.25 -9.76 9.35
CA PRO A 116 -10.31 -8.78 9.49
C PRO A 116 -11.46 -9.35 10.34
N TYR A 117 -12.30 -8.47 10.90
CA TYR A 117 -13.46 -8.90 11.69
C TYR A 117 -14.56 -9.53 10.83
N ASP A 118 -14.55 -9.26 9.52
CA ASP A 118 -15.51 -9.75 8.54
C ASP A 118 -14.79 -10.03 7.21
N TYR A 119 -15.29 -11.01 6.47
CA TYR A 119 -14.83 -11.40 5.14
C TYR A 119 -15.90 -11.22 4.05
N ASP A 120 -17.04 -10.62 4.39
CA ASP A 120 -18.15 -10.39 3.47
C ASP A 120 -17.82 -9.30 2.43
N VAL A 121 -17.30 -9.75 1.30
CA VAL A 121 -17.02 -8.93 0.11
C VAL A 121 -17.30 -9.70 -1.18
N ASP A 122 -18.08 -9.08 -2.05
CA ASP A 122 -18.25 -9.51 -3.44
C ASP A 122 -17.12 -8.93 -4.30
N ILE A 123 -16.10 -9.73 -4.56
CA ILE A 123 -14.92 -9.34 -5.35
C ILE A 123 -15.23 -9.03 -6.83
N ASP A 124 -16.37 -9.51 -7.33
CA ASP A 124 -16.82 -9.22 -8.70
C ASP A 124 -17.54 -7.86 -8.76
N ASN A 125 -17.95 -7.32 -7.62
CA ASN A 125 -18.55 -6.00 -7.47
C ASN A 125 -17.55 -4.96 -6.96
N ILE A 126 -16.99 -4.16 -7.87
CA ILE A 126 -15.99 -3.14 -7.51
C ILE A 126 -16.48 -2.09 -6.50
N ASP A 127 -17.80 -1.85 -6.42
CA ASP A 127 -18.38 -0.94 -5.43
C ASP A 127 -18.36 -1.55 -4.03
N ASP A 128 -18.58 -2.85 -3.94
CA ASP A 128 -18.48 -3.57 -2.68
C ASP A 128 -17.03 -3.72 -2.22
N VAL A 129 -16.11 -3.98 -3.15
CA VAL A 129 -14.66 -3.95 -2.89
C VAL A 129 -14.23 -2.57 -2.37
N PHE A 130 -14.73 -1.48 -2.97
CA PHE A 130 -14.46 -0.12 -2.50
C PHE A 130 -14.95 0.11 -1.06
N ARG A 131 -16.20 -0.29 -0.76
CA ARG A 131 -16.75 -0.23 0.60
C ARG A 131 -15.88 -1.03 1.56
N TYR A 132 -15.60 -2.28 1.23
CA TYR A 132 -14.87 -3.22 2.07
C TYR A 132 -13.46 -2.71 2.39
N THR A 133 -12.72 -2.23 1.38
CA THR A 133 -11.40 -1.62 1.56
C THR A 133 -11.42 -0.45 2.54
N ASN A 134 -12.43 0.42 2.49
CA ASN A 134 -12.44 1.65 3.29
C ASN A 134 -13.10 1.49 4.66
N ASN A 135 -14.04 0.55 4.81
CA ASN A 135 -14.88 0.43 5.99
C ASN A 135 -14.53 -0.80 6.86
N VAL A 136 -13.96 -1.85 6.27
CA VAL A 136 -13.65 -3.10 6.97
C VAL A 136 -12.14 -3.26 7.15
N LEU A 137 -11.39 -3.01 6.08
CA LEU A 137 -9.94 -3.20 6.09
C LEU A 137 -9.21 -2.03 6.71
N ASN A 138 -8.09 -2.36 7.34
CA ASN A 138 -7.09 -1.42 7.83
C ASN A 138 -5.70 -1.88 7.37
N VAL A 139 -4.68 -1.07 7.67
CA VAL A 139 -3.29 -1.32 7.26
C VAL A 139 -2.79 -2.72 7.63
N GLY A 140 -3.31 -3.36 8.69
CA GLY A 140 -2.77 -4.65 9.15
C GLY A 140 -3.50 -5.91 8.68
N ASN A 141 -4.61 -5.82 7.92
CA ASN A 141 -5.52 -6.97 7.70
C ASN A 141 -6.03 -7.18 6.26
N PHE A 142 -5.45 -6.52 5.26
CA PHE A 142 -5.97 -6.51 3.90
C PHE A 142 -5.54 -7.69 3.02
N ILE A 143 -4.50 -8.43 3.42
CA ILE A 143 -3.97 -9.55 2.64
C ILE A 143 -4.84 -10.81 2.78
N GLN A 144 -5.32 -11.11 3.99
CA GLN A 144 -6.08 -12.34 4.26
C GLN A 144 -7.34 -12.48 3.38
N PRO A 145 -8.15 -11.43 3.15
CA PRO A 145 -9.25 -11.50 2.19
C PRO A 145 -8.82 -11.90 0.79
N ALA A 146 -7.70 -11.37 0.28
CA ALA A 146 -7.21 -11.71 -1.06
C ALA A 146 -6.87 -13.20 -1.17
N LEU A 147 -6.30 -13.79 -0.12
CA LEU A 147 -6.03 -15.23 -0.05
C LEU A 147 -7.31 -16.06 0.05
N LYS A 148 -8.26 -15.66 0.90
CA LYS A 148 -9.53 -16.38 1.07
C LYS A 148 -10.36 -16.45 -0.21
N HIS A 149 -10.26 -15.41 -1.05
CA HIS A 149 -10.91 -15.35 -2.35
C HIS A 149 -10.10 -16.02 -3.49
N ASN A 150 -8.98 -16.68 -3.15
CA ASN A 150 -8.03 -17.30 -4.06
C ASN A 150 -7.54 -16.31 -5.13
N LEU A 151 -7.43 -15.02 -4.81
CA LEU A 151 -6.81 -14.05 -5.72
C LEU A 151 -5.33 -14.38 -5.88
N PHE A 152 -4.69 -14.70 -4.75
CA PHE A 152 -3.31 -15.17 -4.68
C PHE A 152 -3.25 -16.58 -4.08
N SER A 153 -2.30 -17.39 -4.54
CA SER A 153 -2.07 -18.75 -4.01
C SER A 153 -1.24 -18.74 -2.73
N GLU A 154 -0.28 -17.82 -2.65
CA GLU A 154 0.61 -17.66 -1.50
C GLU A 154 1.12 -16.21 -1.41
N VAL A 155 1.65 -15.86 -0.24
CA VAL A 155 2.33 -14.59 0.02
C VAL A 155 3.79 -14.87 0.33
N VAL A 156 4.68 -14.26 -0.45
CA VAL A 156 6.11 -14.22 -0.18
C VAL A 156 6.40 -12.91 0.54
N ILE A 157 6.63 -13.00 1.85
CA ILE A 157 6.93 -11.84 2.71
C ILE A 157 8.45 -11.57 2.70
N ILE A 158 8.82 -10.32 2.44
CA ILE A 158 10.19 -9.81 2.49
C ILE A 158 10.24 -8.71 3.55
N ASP A 159 10.48 -9.12 4.80
CA ASP A 159 10.50 -8.27 6.00
C ASP A 159 11.86 -8.32 6.75
N SER A 160 12.83 -9.05 6.20
CA SER A 160 14.07 -9.39 6.89
C SER A 160 15.20 -9.68 5.91
N SER A 161 16.45 -9.67 6.38
CA SER A 161 17.63 -9.97 5.55
C SER A 161 17.52 -11.31 4.82
N TYR A 162 16.87 -12.32 5.41
CA TYR A 162 16.61 -13.60 4.76
C TYR A 162 15.64 -13.45 3.57
N GLY A 163 14.56 -12.68 3.75
CA GLY A 163 13.59 -12.39 2.68
C GLY A 163 14.24 -11.74 1.45
N PHE A 164 15.22 -10.85 1.67
CA PHE A 164 15.94 -10.17 0.58
C PHE A 164 16.78 -11.12 -0.28
N GLU A 165 17.15 -12.29 0.23
CA GLU A 165 17.90 -13.32 -0.50
C GLU A 165 17.01 -14.31 -1.29
N LEU A 166 15.69 -14.32 -1.06
CA LEU A 166 14.77 -15.26 -1.71
C LEU A 166 14.71 -15.05 -3.23
N ASP A 167 14.95 -16.05 -4.06
CA ASP A 167 14.62 -15.94 -5.48
C ASP A 167 13.12 -16.19 -5.70
N ILE A 168 12.52 -15.35 -6.54
CA ILE A 168 11.08 -15.38 -6.82
C ILE A 168 10.89 -15.70 -8.30
N GLU A 169 10.29 -16.86 -8.51
CA GLU A 169 9.91 -17.42 -9.81
C GLU A 169 8.40 -17.32 -10.04
N GLY A 170 8.00 -17.36 -11.31
CA GLY A 170 6.59 -17.32 -11.72
C GLY A 170 6.03 -15.90 -11.86
N GLU A 171 4.73 -15.83 -12.16
CA GLU A 171 3.99 -14.56 -12.19
C GLU A 171 3.63 -14.14 -10.77
N PHE A 172 3.77 -12.85 -10.48
CA PHE A 172 3.39 -12.27 -9.19
C PHE A 172 2.92 -10.82 -9.32
N VAL A 173 2.13 -10.40 -8.35
CA VAL A 173 1.89 -8.99 -8.04
C VAL A 173 2.90 -8.55 -7.00
N LEU A 174 3.50 -7.38 -7.21
CA LEU A 174 4.46 -6.79 -6.27
C LEU A 174 3.76 -5.75 -5.42
N ASP A 175 3.89 -5.87 -4.12
CA ASP A 175 3.34 -4.96 -3.14
C ASP A 175 4.47 -4.48 -2.23
N ILE A 176 4.57 -3.16 -2.08
CA ILE A 176 5.70 -2.50 -1.41
C ILE A 176 5.14 -1.52 -0.40
N ASP A 177 5.40 -1.73 0.88
CA ASP A 177 5.38 -0.64 1.86
C ASP A 177 6.75 0.03 1.88
N LEU A 178 6.76 1.36 1.80
CA LEU A 178 7.99 2.14 1.86
C LEU A 178 8.55 2.22 3.29
N ASP A 179 7.81 1.81 4.32
CA ASP A 179 8.32 1.68 5.68
C ASP A 179 9.43 0.62 5.83
N ILE A 180 9.64 -0.25 4.83
CA ILE A 180 10.85 -1.09 4.73
C ILE A 180 12.15 -0.25 4.70
N PHE A 181 12.05 1.04 4.40
CA PHE A 181 13.14 2.01 4.46
C PHE A 181 13.18 2.84 5.75
N SER A 182 12.30 2.57 6.72
CA SER A 182 12.31 3.21 8.03
C SER A 182 13.61 2.91 8.79
N LYS A 183 13.86 3.69 9.85
CA LYS A 183 15.05 3.51 10.71
C LYS A 183 15.09 2.15 11.40
N ASP A 184 13.93 1.57 11.69
CA ASP A 184 13.84 0.25 12.32
C ASP A 184 14.38 -0.85 11.41
N MET A 185 14.39 -0.59 10.09
CA MET A 185 14.85 -1.50 9.05
C MET A 185 16.28 -1.20 8.57
N ASP A 186 17.05 -0.35 9.28
CA ASP A 186 18.44 0.02 8.92
C ASP A 186 19.45 -1.12 9.13
N TYR A 187 19.08 -2.20 9.83
CA TYR A 187 19.90 -3.39 9.93
C TYR A 187 20.04 -4.13 8.58
N ILE A 188 19.13 -3.87 7.63
CA ILE A 188 19.24 -4.32 6.24
C ILE A 188 19.88 -3.19 5.41
N PRO A 189 21.04 -3.42 4.78
CA PRO A 189 21.72 -2.36 4.02
C PRO A 189 20.83 -1.77 2.91
N TYR A 190 20.82 -0.44 2.81
CA TYR A 190 20.01 0.30 1.83
C TYR A 190 20.20 -0.20 0.38
N ASP A 191 21.44 -0.43 -0.05
CA ASP A 191 21.75 -0.91 -1.40
C ASP A 191 21.19 -2.31 -1.68
N VAL A 192 21.10 -3.17 -0.65
CA VAL A 192 20.47 -4.49 -0.76
C VAL A 192 18.98 -4.32 -1.00
N LYS A 193 18.33 -3.42 -0.23
CA LYS A 193 16.91 -3.10 -0.39
C LYS A 193 16.60 -2.57 -1.79
N ILE A 194 17.29 -1.51 -2.22
CA ILE A 194 17.12 -0.89 -3.54
C ILE A 194 17.35 -1.90 -4.66
N LYS A 195 18.47 -2.66 -4.61
CA LYS A 195 18.80 -3.62 -5.67
C LYS A 195 17.73 -4.69 -5.82
N LYS A 196 17.27 -5.27 -4.70
CA LYS A 196 16.26 -6.32 -4.71
C LYS A 196 14.92 -5.81 -5.22
N ILE A 197 14.45 -4.69 -4.69
CA ILE A 197 13.15 -4.12 -5.08
C ILE A 197 13.17 -3.74 -6.56
N LYS A 198 14.25 -3.13 -7.07
CA LYS A 198 14.41 -2.85 -8.51
C LYS A 198 14.39 -4.12 -9.38
N GLN A 199 14.93 -5.24 -8.91
CA GLN A 199 14.85 -6.51 -9.63
C GLN A 199 13.41 -7.04 -9.70
N LEU A 200 12.65 -6.92 -8.60
CA LEU A 200 11.26 -7.36 -8.54
C LEU A 200 10.34 -6.46 -9.38
N ILE A 201 10.54 -5.14 -9.35
CA ILE A 201 9.83 -4.17 -10.22
C ILE A 201 9.94 -4.55 -11.70
N LYS A 202 11.12 -5.00 -12.15
CA LYS A 202 11.32 -5.43 -13.54
C LYS A 202 10.47 -6.64 -13.92
N LYS A 203 10.29 -7.59 -12.98
CA LYS A 203 9.55 -8.85 -13.20
C LYS A 203 8.03 -8.67 -13.06
N ALA A 204 7.56 -7.80 -12.16
CA ALA A 204 6.14 -7.62 -11.86
C ALA A 204 5.36 -6.89 -12.98
N LYS A 205 4.08 -7.21 -13.16
CA LYS A 205 3.17 -6.51 -14.09
C LYS A 205 2.27 -5.47 -13.41
N VAL A 206 1.90 -5.75 -12.16
CA VAL A 206 1.10 -4.88 -11.30
C VAL A 206 1.92 -4.61 -10.04
N ILE A 207 2.00 -3.34 -9.67
CA ILE A 207 2.76 -2.88 -8.52
C ILE A 207 1.86 -1.98 -7.67
N THR A 208 1.72 -2.30 -6.40
CA THR A 208 1.10 -1.46 -5.38
C THR A 208 2.15 -0.94 -4.42
N ILE A 209 2.07 0.33 -4.05
CA ILE A 209 3.05 1.00 -3.20
C ILE A 209 2.35 1.86 -2.16
N ALA A 210 2.53 1.54 -0.89
CA ALA A 210 2.12 2.36 0.25
C ALA A 210 3.25 3.31 0.63
N SER A 211 2.94 4.60 0.84
CA SER A 211 3.91 5.59 1.34
C SER A 211 3.95 5.66 2.86
N SER A 212 2.92 5.11 3.53
CA SER A 212 2.88 4.83 4.96
C SER A 212 3.33 5.99 5.86
N PRO A 213 2.68 7.16 5.75
CA PRO A 213 3.13 8.42 6.39
C PRO A 213 3.14 8.40 7.92
N PHE A 214 2.54 7.37 8.54
CA PHE A 214 2.63 7.16 9.99
C PHE A 214 3.94 6.44 10.40
N PHE A 215 4.45 5.55 9.54
CA PHE A 215 5.58 4.67 9.84
C PHE A 215 6.91 5.20 9.28
N ILE A 216 6.87 6.08 8.28
CA ILE A 216 8.05 6.69 7.66
C ILE A 216 7.80 8.16 7.33
N ASP A 217 8.86 8.98 7.39
CA ASP A 217 8.80 10.37 6.93
C ASP A 217 8.38 10.43 5.46
N GLN A 218 7.30 11.17 5.18
CA GLN A 218 6.66 11.15 3.88
C GLN A 218 7.55 11.72 2.76
N GLU A 219 8.35 12.76 3.02
CA GLU A 219 9.28 13.31 2.03
C GLU A 219 10.39 12.29 1.71
N TYR A 220 10.91 11.61 2.73
CA TYR A 220 11.89 10.55 2.56
C TYR A 220 11.30 9.34 1.79
N ALA A 221 10.09 8.90 2.12
CA ALA A 221 9.40 7.84 1.38
C ALA A 221 9.26 8.20 -0.11
N ILE A 222 8.82 9.42 -0.43
CA ILE A 222 8.70 9.90 -1.82
C ILE A 222 10.07 9.93 -2.52
N LYS A 223 11.13 10.35 -1.82
CA LYS A 223 12.50 10.31 -2.37
C LYS A 223 12.91 8.89 -2.74
N VAL A 224 12.71 7.93 -1.84
CA VAL A 224 13.06 6.51 -2.08
C VAL A 224 12.24 5.93 -3.22
N LEU A 225 10.92 6.21 -3.26
CA LEU A 225 10.05 5.83 -4.36
C LEU A 225 10.62 6.29 -5.71
N LYS A 226 11.00 7.56 -5.82
CA LYS A 226 11.59 8.10 -7.05
C LYS A 226 12.90 7.39 -7.41
N GLU A 227 13.74 7.10 -6.42
CA GLU A 227 14.98 6.34 -6.64
C GLU A 227 14.71 4.93 -7.18
N LEU A 228 13.71 4.21 -6.64
CA LEU A 228 13.32 2.87 -7.10
C LEU A 228 12.98 2.82 -8.59
N PHE A 229 12.43 3.91 -9.13
CA PHE A 229 12.05 4.02 -10.54
C PHE A 229 13.04 4.82 -11.39
N ASN A 230 14.21 5.18 -10.84
CA ASN A 230 15.20 6.05 -11.46
C ASN A 230 14.62 7.38 -11.96
N TYR A 231 13.65 7.91 -11.22
CA TYR A 231 12.99 9.18 -11.51
C TYR A 231 13.70 10.31 -10.76
N ASP A 232 13.92 11.45 -11.42
CA ASP A 232 14.63 12.62 -10.86
C ASP A 232 16.06 12.36 -10.32
N ILE A 233 16.72 11.27 -10.76
CA ILE A 233 18.17 11.06 -10.49
C ILE A 233 18.96 11.91 -11.49
N ILE A 234 19.42 13.09 -11.07
CA ILE A 234 20.39 13.93 -11.78
C ILE A 234 21.80 13.37 -11.55
#